data_AF-A0A538NF57-F1
#
_entry.id   AF-A0A538NF57-F1
#
_cell.length_a   1.000
_cell.length_b   1.000
_cell.length_c   1.000
_cell.angle_alpha   90.00
_cell.angle_beta   90.00
_cell.angle_gamma   90.00
#
_symmetry.space_group_name_H-M   'P 1'
#
loop_
_entity.id
_entity.type
_entity.pdbx_description
1 polymer ?
#
loop_
_entity_poly.entity_id
_entity_poly.type
_entity_poly.pdbx_seq_one_letter_code
_entity_poly.pdbx_strand_id
1 'polypeptide(L)'
;MRFSEKVAFLVTERRGLMWSVVLLIALISVGILMAFLRLDTEVLNLLPQGFDSVEGLKTYNSEFAQTRELTFALLCQPEDVDKLEEFAPKFVERLRAQPWCVRVLAGSPMETPDGVRDLQRIALPLLLNLEPEDFDRAISLLQPQKIQERLAQLRREIESGSPRPEIELTLDP
;
A
#
# COMPACT_ATOMS: atom_id res chain seq x y z
N MET A 1 5.99 -60.45 0.19
CA MET A 1 4.97 -61.37 -0.36
C MET A 1 3.69 -61.43 0.50
N ARG A 2 3.76 -61.55 1.83
CA ARG A 2 2.56 -61.58 2.70
C ARG A 2 1.64 -60.34 2.66
N PHE A 3 2.17 -59.15 2.32
CA PHE A 3 1.35 -57.92 2.23
C PHE A 3 0.56 -57.83 0.92
N SER A 4 1.15 -58.26 -0.21
CA SER A 4 0.49 -58.23 -1.51
C SER A 4 -0.68 -59.21 -1.59
N GLU A 5 -0.55 -60.40 -0.98
CA GLU A 5 -1.63 -61.39 -0.91
C GLU A 5 -2.79 -60.92 -0.01
N LYS A 6 -2.48 -60.26 1.12
CA LYS A 6 -3.49 -59.66 1.99
C LYS A 6 -4.24 -58.52 1.32
N VAL A 7 -3.55 -57.69 0.52
CA VAL A 7 -4.18 -56.63 -0.27
C VAL A 7 -5.06 -57.24 -1.36
N ALA A 8 -4.61 -58.28 -2.05
CA ALA A 8 -5.39 -58.97 -3.08
C ALA A 8 -6.70 -59.57 -2.51
N PHE A 9 -6.64 -60.20 -1.34
CA PHE A 9 -7.81 -60.77 -0.65
C PHE A 9 -8.79 -59.69 -0.14
N LEU A 10 -8.25 -58.58 0.39
CA LEU A 10 -9.06 -57.43 0.82
C LEU A 10 -9.78 -56.74 -0.35
N VAL A 11 -9.13 -56.70 -1.52
CA VAL A 11 -9.65 -56.12 -2.77
C VAL A 11 -10.79 -56.96 -3.37
N THR A 12 -10.71 -58.29 -3.28
CA THR A 12 -11.70 -59.20 -3.89
C THR A 12 -12.89 -59.51 -2.96
N GLU A 13 -12.67 -59.69 -1.66
CA GLU A 13 -13.73 -60.15 -0.73
C GLU A 13 -14.52 -59.00 -0.10
N ARG A 14 -13.92 -57.82 0.05
CA ARG A 14 -14.55 -56.64 0.70
C ARG A 14 -14.52 -55.41 -0.20
N ARG A 15 -14.90 -55.60 -1.46
CA ARG A 15 -14.94 -54.56 -2.51
C ARG A 15 -15.63 -53.28 -2.03
N GLY A 16 -16.78 -53.36 -1.35
CA GLY A 16 -17.50 -52.18 -0.84
C GLY A 16 -16.72 -51.36 0.21
N LEU A 17 -16.00 -52.03 1.10
CA LEU A 17 -15.16 -51.39 2.14
C LEU A 17 -13.91 -50.74 1.52
N MET A 18 -13.36 -51.35 0.47
CA MET A 18 -12.23 -50.77 -0.24
C MET A 18 -12.64 -49.51 -1.02
N TRP A 19 -13.77 -49.56 -1.73
CA TRP A 19 -14.31 -48.38 -2.41
C TRP A 19 -14.70 -47.25 -1.44
N SER A 20 -15.22 -47.57 -0.24
CA SER A 20 -15.53 -46.54 0.76
C SER A 20 -14.27 -45.87 1.31
N VAL A 21 -13.19 -46.63 1.55
CA VAL A 21 -11.89 -46.08 1.97
C VAL A 21 -11.28 -45.22 0.88
N VAL A 22 -11.31 -45.66 -0.38
CA VAL A 22 -10.82 -44.86 -1.52
C VAL A 22 -11.62 -43.58 -1.67
N LEU A 23 -12.96 -43.64 -1.58
CA LEU A 23 -13.82 -42.47 -1.63
C LEU A 23 -13.52 -41.50 -0.48
N LEU A 24 -13.32 -42.02 0.73
CA LEU A 24 -12.97 -41.23 1.90
C LEU A 24 -11.62 -40.52 1.71
N ILE A 25 -10.60 -41.23 1.23
CA ILE A 25 -9.28 -40.64 0.94
C ILE A 25 -9.40 -39.58 -0.16
N ALA A 26 -10.18 -39.83 -1.21
CA ALA A 26 -10.41 -38.88 -2.28
C ALA A 26 -11.11 -37.61 -1.77
N LEU A 27 -12.16 -37.75 -0.95
CA LEU A 27 -12.87 -36.62 -0.35
C LEU A 27 -11.99 -35.82 0.61
N ILE A 28 -11.20 -36.50 1.44
CA ILE A 28 -10.22 -35.83 2.32
C ILE A 28 -9.19 -35.07 1.48
N SER A 29 -8.66 -35.69 0.43
CA SER A 29 -7.66 -35.07 -0.45
C SER A 29 -8.23 -33.84 -1.16
N VAL A 30 -9.46 -33.91 -1.65
CA VAL A 30 -10.16 -32.76 -2.26
C VAL A 30 -10.45 -31.67 -1.23
N GLY A 31 -10.86 -32.05 -0.01
CA GLY A 31 -11.09 -31.11 1.09
C GLY A 31 -9.82 -30.37 1.49
N ILE A 32 -8.70 -31.09 1.61
CA ILE A 32 -7.38 -30.50 1.85
C ILE A 32 -7.00 -29.59 0.68
N LEU A 33 -7.14 -30.07 -0.56
CA LEU A 33 -6.83 -29.27 -1.73
C LEU A 33 -7.62 -27.95 -1.71
N MET A 34 -8.93 -27.97 -1.50
CA MET A 34 -9.74 -26.74 -1.43
C MET A 34 -9.35 -25.84 -0.25
N ALA A 35 -9.05 -26.41 0.93
CA ALA A 35 -8.68 -25.62 2.10
C ALA A 35 -7.30 -24.95 1.96
N PHE A 36 -6.38 -25.58 1.21
CA PHE A 36 -5.00 -25.12 1.05
C PHE A 36 -4.69 -24.58 -0.36
N LEU A 37 -5.69 -24.47 -1.25
CA LEU A 37 -5.54 -23.86 -2.56
C LEU A 37 -5.35 -22.34 -2.37
N ARG A 38 -4.12 -21.92 -2.13
CA ARG A 38 -3.72 -20.52 -2.22
C ARG A 38 -3.33 -20.25 -3.67
N LEU A 39 -4.26 -19.64 -4.41
CA LEU A 39 -3.95 -19.11 -5.73
C LEU A 39 -3.12 -17.84 -5.52
N ASP A 40 -1.80 -17.97 -5.62
CA ASP A 40 -0.91 -16.82 -5.62
C ASP A 40 -1.06 -16.08 -6.95
N THR A 41 -1.70 -14.91 -6.90
CA THR A 41 -1.83 -13.97 -8.04
C THR A 41 -0.60 -13.08 -8.23
N GLU A 42 0.38 -13.16 -7.31
CA GLU A 42 1.59 -12.35 -7.37
C GLU A 42 2.64 -13.00 -8.28
N VAL A 43 2.96 -12.34 -9.40
CA VAL A 43 3.91 -12.85 -10.42
C VAL A 43 5.29 -13.14 -9.82
N LEU A 44 5.71 -12.38 -8.80
CA LEU A 44 7.00 -12.58 -8.11
C LEU A 44 7.06 -13.91 -7.34
N ASN A 45 5.93 -14.49 -6.94
CA ASN A 45 5.90 -15.81 -6.28
C ASN A 45 6.13 -16.97 -7.26
N LEU A 46 6.07 -16.71 -8.56
CA LEU A 46 6.42 -17.67 -9.61
C LEU A 46 7.92 -17.69 -9.92
N LEU A 47 8.69 -16.72 -9.40
CA LEU A 47 10.13 -16.67 -9.59
C LEU A 47 10.86 -17.66 -8.65
N PRO A 48 11.97 -18.27 -9.10
CA PRO A 48 12.73 -19.21 -8.30
C PRO A 48 13.29 -18.55 -7.04
N GLN A 49 12.98 -19.12 -5.87
CA GLN A 49 13.33 -18.59 -4.55
C GLN A 49 14.82 -18.77 -4.16
N GLY A 50 15.65 -19.30 -5.06
CA GLY A 50 17.05 -19.63 -4.79
C GLY A 50 18.06 -18.53 -5.07
N PHE A 51 17.61 -17.31 -5.41
CA PHE A 51 18.49 -16.19 -5.73
C PHE A 51 18.25 -15.03 -4.75
N ASP A 52 19.31 -14.57 -4.10
CA ASP A 52 19.27 -13.41 -3.19
C ASP A 52 18.66 -12.16 -3.84
N SER A 53 18.86 -11.99 -5.16
CA SER A 53 18.27 -10.89 -5.93
C SER A 53 16.75 -10.95 -6.02
N VAL A 54 16.14 -12.15 -6.04
CA VAL A 54 14.68 -12.33 -6.07
C VAL A 54 14.08 -12.05 -4.70
N GLU A 55 14.78 -12.44 -3.63
CA GLU A 55 14.37 -12.13 -2.26
C GLU A 55 14.44 -10.62 -2.00
N GLY A 56 15.54 -9.97 -2.39
CA GLY A 56 15.67 -8.52 -2.32
C GLY A 56 14.61 -7.78 -3.15
N LEU A 57 14.29 -8.27 -4.35
CA LEU A 57 13.23 -7.71 -5.18
C LEU A 57 11.84 -7.91 -4.55
N LYS A 58 11.58 -9.04 -3.90
CA LYS A 58 10.32 -9.28 -3.17
C LYS A 58 10.18 -8.33 -1.98
N THR A 59 11.21 -8.19 -1.16
CA THR A 59 11.21 -7.26 -0.02
C THR A 59 11.03 -5.82 -0.51
N TYR A 60 11.77 -5.43 -1.55
CA TYR A 60 11.58 -4.13 -2.19
C TYR A 60 10.14 -3.95 -2.69
N ASN A 61 9.59 -4.95 -3.38
CA ASN A 61 8.24 -4.86 -3.93
C ASN A 61 7.14 -4.85 -2.85
N SER A 62 7.33 -5.56 -1.74
CA SER A 62 6.34 -5.62 -0.67
C SER A 62 6.37 -4.43 0.28
N GLU A 63 7.56 -3.85 0.51
CA GLU A 63 7.75 -2.78 1.50
C GLU A 63 7.90 -1.40 0.86
N PHE A 64 8.41 -1.31 -0.37
CA PHE A 64 8.76 -0.06 -1.03
C PHE A 64 8.00 0.18 -2.33
N ALA A 65 7.69 -0.87 -3.11
CA ALA A 65 6.78 -0.72 -4.24
C ALA A 65 5.34 -0.66 -3.73
N GLN A 66 4.56 0.23 -4.33
CA GLN A 66 3.15 0.49 -4.03
C GLN A 66 2.22 -0.70 -4.39
N THR A 67 2.67 -1.95 -4.36
CA THR A 67 1.92 -3.12 -4.86
C THR A 67 0.74 -3.51 -3.96
N ARG A 68 0.68 -2.99 -2.72
CA ARG A 68 -0.51 -3.09 -1.86
C ARG A 68 -1.45 -1.89 -1.96
N GLU A 69 -1.22 -0.99 -2.92
CA GLU A 69 -2.08 0.15 -3.14
C GLU A 69 -3.20 -0.23 -4.11
N LEU A 70 -4.43 -0.16 -3.62
CA LEU A 70 -5.62 -0.31 -4.43
C LEU A 70 -5.89 1.03 -5.13
N THR A 71 -5.51 1.14 -6.39
CA THR A 71 -5.77 2.35 -7.19
C THR A 71 -7.19 2.33 -7.73
N PHE A 72 -7.98 3.35 -7.38
CA PHE A 72 -9.28 3.59 -7.99
C PHE A 72 -9.17 4.68 -9.05
N ALA A 73 -9.38 4.33 -10.31
CA ALA A 73 -9.57 5.30 -11.38
C ALA A 73 -11.06 5.63 -11.50
N LEU A 74 -11.43 6.88 -11.19
CA LEU A 74 -12.80 7.36 -11.33
C LEU A 74 -13.01 7.85 -12.78
N LEU A 75 -13.77 7.09 -13.56
CA LEU A 75 -14.15 7.48 -14.91
C LEU A 75 -15.44 8.31 -14.85
N CYS A 76 -15.43 9.48 -15.48
CA CYS A 76 -16.60 10.36 -15.58
C CYS A 76 -16.95 10.66 -17.04
N GLN A 77 -18.24 10.84 -17.32
CA GLN A 77 -18.71 11.31 -18.63
C GLN A 77 -18.48 12.83 -18.75
N PRO A 78 -18.29 13.37 -19.96
CA PRO A 78 -17.97 14.79 -20.15
C PRO A 78 -19.01 15.75 -19.55
N GLU A 79 -20.28 15.35 -19.47
CA GLU A 79 -21.35 16.17 -18.91
C GLU A 79 -21.39 16.19 -17.36
N ASP A 80 -20.63 15.29 -16.71
CA ASP A 80 -20.71 15.03 -15.27
C ASP A 80 -19.43 15.44 -14.50
N VAL A 81 -18.50 16.16 -15.13
CA VAL A 81 -17.22 16.56 -14.52
C VAL A 81 -17.42 17.29 -13.18
N ASP A 82 -18.40 18.19 -13.09
CA ASP A 82 -18.71 18.92 -11.87
C ASP A 82 -19.15 18.00 -10.72
N LYS A 83 -19.77 16.85 -11.05
CA LYS A 83 -20.17 15.84 -10.05
C LYS A 83 -18.99 15.05 -9.54
N LEU A 84 -17.92 14.93 -10.32
CA LEU A 84 -16.69 14.24 -9.91
C LEU A 84 -16.00 15.01 -8.77
N GLU A 85 -15.96 16.34 -8.85
CA GLU A 85 -15.42 17.20 -7.80
C GLU A 85 -16.19 17.05 -6.48
N GLU A 86 -17.50 16.86 -6.54
CA GLU A 86 -18.33 16.62 -5.34
C GLU A 86 -18.19 15.17 -4.83
N PHE A 87 -18.04 14.20 -5.73
CA PHE A 87 -18.01 12.77 -5.40
C PHE A 87 -16.67 12.33 -4.80
N ALA A 88 -15.56 12.76 -5.41
CA ALA A 88 -14.20 12.37 -5.01
C ALA A 88 -13.92 12.52 -3.50
N PRO A 89 -14.17 13.68 -2.85
CA PRO A 89 -13.92 13.83 -1.42
C PRO A 89 -14.80 12.91 -0.57
N LYS A 90 -16.08 12.74 -0.93
CA LYS A 90 -17.01 11.84 -0.21
C LYS A 90 -16.56 10.38 -0.33
N PHE A 91 -16.07 9.98 -1.51
CA PHE A 91 -15.56 8.62 -1.73
C PHE A 91 -14.32 8.35 -0.87
N VAL A 92 -13.39 9.32 -0.82
CA VAL A 92 -12.17 9.24 0.01
C VAL A 92 -12.49 9.12 1.49
N GLU A 93 -13.44 9.92 2.00
CA GLU A 93 -13.88 9.83 3.40
C GLU A 93 -14.48 8.46 3.73
N ARG A 94 -15.30 7.91 2.82
CA ARG A 94 -15.90 6.58 3.00
C ARG A 94 -14.87 5.46 2.95
N LEU A 95 -13.81 5.60 2.14
CA LEU A 95 -12.69 4.68 2.11
C LEU A 95 -11.90 4.72 3.43
N ARG A 96 -11.59 5.92 3.95
CA ARG A 96 -10.89 6.07 5.24
C ARG A 96 -11.65 5.45 6.40
N ALA A 97 -12.99 5.43 6.34
CA ALA A 97 -13.82 4.81 7.37
C ALA A 97 -13.80 3.27 7.35
N GLN A 98 -13.23 2.64 6.31
CA GLN A 98 -13.18 1.18 6.22
C GLN A 98 -12.09 0.59 7.12
N PRO A 99 -12.36 -0.48 7.86
CA PRO A 99 -11.42 -1.06 8.82
C PRO A 99 -10.20 -1.71 8.17
N TRP A 100 -10.27 -2.04 6.89
CA TRP A 100 -9.17 -2.61 6.10
C TRP A 100 -8.31 -1.52 5.43
N CYS A 101 -8.77 -0.27 5.43
CA CYS A 101 -8.07 0.82 4.79
C CYS A 101 -7.09 1.46 5.78
N VAL A 102 -5.79 1.23 5.57
CA VAL A 102 -4.73 1.80 6.42
C VAL A 102 -4.45 3.25 6.05
N ARG A 103 -4.46 3.56 4.74
CA ARG A 103 -4.12 4.88 4.21
C ARG A 103 -4.80 5.11 2.87
N VAL A 104 -5.27 6.34 2.65
CA VAL A 104 -5.82 6.79 1.35
C VAL A 104 -4.97 7.94 0.83
N LEU A 105 -4.39 7.76 -0.36
CA LEU A 105 -3.61 8.77 -1.07
C LEU A 105 -4.48 9.36 -2.18
N ALA A 106 -5.19 10.45 -1.90
CA ALA A 106 -6.15 11.05 -2.83
C ALA A 106 -5.73 12.45 -3.34
N GLY A 107 -4.63 12.99 -2.83
CA GLY A 107 -4.17 14.36 -3.11
C GLY A 107 -2.83 14.62 -2.42
N SER A 108 -2.41 15.89 -2.40
CA SER A 108 -1.16 16.27 -1.73
C SER A 108 -1.26 15.94 -0.23
N PRO A 109 -0.22 15.35 0.39
CA PRO A 109 -0.23 15.07 1.83
C PRO A 109 -0.44 16.34 2.67
N MET A 110 -0.12 17.52 2.12
CA MET A 110 -0.27 18.81 2.78
C MET A 110 -1.74 19.26 2.94
N GLU A 111 -2.66 18.71 2.15
CA GLU A 111 -4.09 19.08 2.18
C GLU A 111 -4.84 18.43 3.35
N THR A 112 -4.23 17.45 4.03
CA THR A 112 -4.89 16.67 5.07
C THR A 112 -4.10 16.73 6.39
N PRO A 113 -4.77 16.86 7.55
CA PRO A 113 -4.08 16.89 8.84
C PRO A 113 -3.23 15.64 9.11
N ASP A 114 -3.71 14.47 8.67
CA ASP A 114 -2.98 13.20 8.81
C ASP A 114 -1.74 13.16 7.91
N GLY A 115 -1.85 13.62 6.67
CA GLY A 115 -0.71 13.70 5.74
C GLY A 115 0.37 14.68 6.21
N VAL A 116 -0.03 15.83 6.78
CA VAL A 116 0.91 16.77 7.40
C VAL A 116 1.63 16.13 8.60
N ARG A 117 0.91 15.37 9.43
CA ARG A 117 1.51 14.68 10.59
C ARG A 117 2.50 13.60 10.17
N ASP A 118 2.20 12.88 9.09
CA ASP A 118 3.10 11.88 8.53
C ASP A 118 4.33 12.53 7.88
N LEU A 119 4.15 13.63 7.14
CA LEU A 119 5.25 14.45 6.64
C LEU A 119 6.16 14.93 7.78
N GLN A 120 5.60 15.42 8.88
CA GLN A 120 6.38 15.85 10.04
C GLN A 120 7.20 14.71 10.67
N ARG A 121 6.67 13.48 10.67
CA ARG A 121 7.39 12.31 11.19
C ARG A 121 8.59 11.94 10.32
N ILE A 122 8.47 12.08 9.00
CA ILE A 122 9.55 11.76 8.07
C ILE A 122 10.50 12.94 7.82
N ALA A 123 10.07 14.17 8.11
CA ALA A 123 10.85 15.39 7.87
C ALA A 123 12.20 15.36 8.58
N LEU A 124 12.25 14.91 9.84
CA LEU A 124 13.50 14.85 10.61
C LEU A 124 14.49 13.79 10.04
N PRO A 125 14.08 12.53 9.80
CA PRO A 125 14.92 11.56 9.09
C PRO A 125 15.39 12.05 7.71
N LEU A 126 14.51 12.69 6.94
CA LEU A 126 14.87 13.23 5.62
C LEU A 126 15.91 14.34 5.72
N LEU A 127 15.75 15.24 6.70
CA LEU A 127 16.69 16.32 6.96
C LEU A 127 18.06 15.76 7.37
N LEU A 128 18.10 14.71 8.20
CA LEU A 128 19.34 14.03 8.58
C LEU A 128 19.98 13.22 7.45
N ASN A 129 19.24 12.94 6.38
CA ASN A 129 19.72 12.23 5.19
C ASN A 129 20.20 13.19 4.08
N LEU A 130 20.17 14.51 4.31
CA LEU A 130 20.70 15.50 3.37
C LEU A 130 22.22 15.51 3.35
N GLU A 131 22.80 15.95 2.24
CA GLU A 131 24.22 16.25 2.16
C GLU A 131 24.56 17.43 3.11
N PRO A 132 25.80 17.52 3.64
CA PRO A 132 26.16 18.53 4.64
C PRO A 132 25.84 19.98 4.23
N GLU A 133 26.04 20.32 2.96
CA GLU A 133 25.78 21.67 2.44
C GLU A 133 24.27 22.01 2.43
N ASP A 134 23.43 21.05 2.05
CA ASP A 134 21.98 21.22 2.01
C ASP A 134 21.36 21.15 3.41
N PHE A 135 21.94 20.35 4.31
CA PHE A 135 21.59 20.35 5.73
C PHE A 135 21.86 21.72 6.36
N ASP A 136 23.04 22.29 6.17
CA ASP A 136 23.40 23.60 6.72
C ASP A 136 22.46 24.69 6.17
N ARG A 137 22.11 24.61 4.88
CA ARG A 137 21.13 25.51 4.26
C ARG A 137 19.75 25.34 4.91
N ALA A 138 19.25 24.13 5.07
CA ALA A 138 17.95 23.84 5.68
C ALA A 138 17.89 24.33 7.14
N ILE A 139 18.93 24.07 7.93
CA ILE A 139 19.02 24.56 9.32
C ILE A 139 19.09 26.09 9.37
N SER A 140 19.78 26.74 8.42
CA SER A 140 19.84 28.20 8.37
C SER A 140 18.46 28.83 8.12
N LEU A 141 17.57 28.14 7.38
CA LEU A 141 16.20 28.57 7.13
C LEU A 141 15.29 28.34 8.34
N LEU A 142 15.53 27.28 9.11
CA LEU A 142 14.80 26.94 10.32
C LEU A 142 15.18 27.80 11.54
N GLN A 143 16.09 28.77 11.40
CA GLN A 143 16.46 29.67 12.49
C GLN A 143 15.27 30.56 12.90
N PRO A 144 14.99 30.71 14.22
CA PRO A 144 13.82 31.46 14.70
C PRO A 144 13.73 32.88 14.15
N GLN A 145 14.87 33.54 13.98
CA GLN A 145 14.97 34.91 13.45
C GLN A 145 14.54 34.97 11.98
N LYS A 146 15.03 34.05 11.14
CA LYS A 146 14.66 33.98 9.71
C LYS A 146 13.19 33.60 9.50
N ILE A 147 12.66 32.73 10.35
CA ILE A 147 11.22 32.39 10.34
C ILE A 147 10.39 33.63 10.64
N GLN A 148 10.74 34.39 11.69
CA GLN A 148 10.03 35.62 12.05
C GLN A 148 10.13 36.69 10.95
N GLU A 149 11.30 36.84 10.33
CA GLU A 149 11.50 37.76 9.21
C GLU A 149 10.65 37.38 7.98
N ARG A 150 10.64 36.09 7.58
CA ARG A 150 9.77 35.60 6.50
C ARG A 150 8.29 35.82 6.81
N LEU A 151 7.84 35.53 8.04
CA LEU A 151 6.46 35.75 8.46
C LEU A 151 6.07 37.23 8.40
N ALA A 152 6.96 38.11 8.84
CA ALA A 152 6.76 39.54 8.78
C ALA A 152 6.78 40.07 7.33
N GLN A 153 7.52 39.44 6.42
CA GLN A 153 7.53 39.76 5.00
C GLN A 153 6.24 39.28 4.32
N LEU A 154 5.86 38.02 4.49
CA LEU A 154 4.62 37.45 3.97
C LEU A 154 3.39 38.25 4.42
N ARG A 155 3.33 38.62 5.70
CA ARG A 155 2.26 39.48 6.22
C ARG A 155 2.18 40.83 5.49
N ARG A 156 3.32 41.49 5.28
CA ARG A 156 3.38 42.77 4.54
C ARG A 156 2.95 42.61 3.08
N GLU A 157 3.31 41.49 2.46
CA GLU A 157 2.94 41.22 1.07
C GLU A 157 1.44 40.92 0.92
N ILE A 158 0.84 40.17 1.86
CA ILE A 158 -0.60 39.92 1.94
C ILE A 158 -1.37 41.23 2.18
N GLU A 159 -0.92 42.05 3.13
CA GLU A 159 -1.51 43.37 3.42
C GLU A 159 -1.38 44.34 2.22
N SER A 160 -0.40 44.13 1.34
CA SER A 160 -0.20 44.92 0.12
C SER A 160 -1.08 44.48 -1.09
N GLY A 161 -1.89 43.43 -0.94
CA GLY A 161 -2.77 42.93 -2.00
C GLY A 161 -2.05 42.21 -3.15
N SER A 162 -0.83 41.75 -2.91
CA SER A 162 -0.05 40.98 -3.89
C SER A 162 -0.51 39.50 -3.88
N PRO A 163 -0.80 38.87 -5.02
CA PRO A 163 -1.15 37.45 -5.10
C PRO A 163 0.06 36.50 -4.95
N ARG A 164 1.29 37.03 -4.94
CA ARG A 164 2.54 36.24 -4.76
C ARG A 164 2.64 35.46 -3.44
N PRO A 165 2.38 36.06 -2.27
CA PRO A 165 2.47 35.35 -0.99
C PRO A 165 1.49 34.19 -0.85
N GLU A 166 0.28 34.26 -1.43
CA GLU A 166 -0.66 33.12 -1.43
C GLU A 166 -0.10 31.95 -2.25
N ILE A 167 0.55 32.23 -3.38
CA ILE A 167 1.18 31.23 -4.24
C ILE A 167 2.38 30.59 -3.53
N GLU A 168 3.22 31.38 -2.85
CA GLU A 168 4.35 30.84 -2.07
C GLU A 168 3.89 30.04 -0.85
N LEU A 169 2.84 30.47 -0.14
CA LEU A 169 2.27 29.71 0.98
C LEU A 169 1.64 28.38 0.57
N THR A 170 1.17 28.27 -0.67
CA THR A 170 0.51 27.05 -1.20
C THR A 170 1.50 26.11 -1.91
N LEU A 171 2.67 26.61 -2.35
CA LEU A 171 3.62 25.86 -3.18
C LEU A 171 5.01 25.65 -2.55
N ASP A 172 5.36 26.28 -1.43
CA ASP A 172 6.62 25.98 -0.72
C ASP A 172 6.45 24.65 0.07
N PRO A 173 7.16 23.56 -0.29
CA PRO A 173 7.03 22.25 0.34
C PRO A 173 7.59 22.19 1.78
#